data_AF-D4MVQ0-F1
#
_entry.id   AF-D4MVQ0-F1
#
_cell.length_a   1.000
_cell.length_b   1.000
_cell.length_c   1.000
_cell.angle_alpha   90.00
_cell.angle_beta   90.00
_cell.angle_gamma   90.00
#
_symmetry.space_group_name_H-M   'P 1'
#
loop_
_entity.id
_entity.type
_entity.pdbx_description
1 polymer ?
#
loop_
_entity_poly.entity_id
_entity_poly.type
_entity_poly.pdbx_seq_one_letter_code
_entity_poly.pdbx_strand_id
1 'polypeptide(L)' 'MNAYERMLEVMRKQGKKDNPASIEIAYVSDGQVIHHGQKLDKDDYLITEGLSLKNGDKVLIVQINDEEYVVICKVVSA' A
#
# COMPACT_ATOMS: atom_id res chain seq x y z
N MET A 1 20.09 3.35 19.04
CA MET A 1 18.78 2.72 19.31
C MET A 1 18.63 2.51 20.81
N ASN A 2 17.61 3.11 21.44
CA ASN A 2 17.39 3.04 22.90
C ASN A 2 16.42 1.88 23.27
N ALA A 3 16.23 1.64 24.57
CA ALA A 3 15.40 0.54 25.07
C ALA A 3 13.92 0.65 24.64
N TYR A 4 13.40 1.86 24.51
CA TYR A 4 12.03 2.12 24.06
C TYR A 4 11.85 1.78 22.57
N GLU A 5 12.78 2.22 21.73
CA GLU A 5 12.78 1.92 20.29
C GLU A 5 12.83 0.41 20.04
N ARG A 6 13.67 -0.32 20.79
CA ARG A 6 13.75 -1.78 20.70
C ARG A 6 12.42 -2.45 21.09
N MET A 7 11.72 -1.91 22.08
CA MET A 7 10.43 -2.44 22.50
C MET A 7 9.34 -2.18 21.46
N LEU A 8 9.30 -0.99 20.87
CA LEU A 8 8.40 -0.66 19.76
C LEU A 8 8.63 -1.58 18.55
N GLU A 9 9.88 -1.87 18.19
CA GLU A 9 10.18 -2.82 17.12
C GLU A 9 9.66 -4.23 17.42
N VAL A 10 9.81 -4.71 18.66
CA VAL A 10 9.29 -6.01 19.07
C VAL A 10 7.76 -6.04 18.98
N MET A 11 7.09 -4.98 19.43
CA MET A 11 5.63 -4.86 19.32
C MET A 11 5.18 -4.90 17.86
N ARG A 12 5.83 -4.13 16.97
CA ARG A 12 5.53 -4.15 15.52
C ARG A 12 5.75 -5.54 14.91
N LYS A 13 6.87 -6.19 15.23
CA LYS A 13 7.18 -7.55 14.72
C LYS A 13 6.16 -8.58 15.17
N GLN A 14 5.74 -8.56 16.44
CA GLN A 14 4.72 -9.51 16.94
C GLN A 14 3.35 -9.22 16.33
N GLY A 15 2.94 -7.95 16.20
CA GLY A 15 1.69 -7.59 15.54
C GLY A 15 1.62 -8.03 14.07
N LYS A 16 2.72 -7.90 13.32
CA LYS A 16 2.80 -8.30 11.91
C LYS A 16 2.82 -9.82 11.70
N LYS A 17 3.29 -10.60 12.68
CA LYS A 17 3.43 -12.06 12.58
C LYS A 17 2.10 -12.75 12.28
N ASP A 18 1.03 -12.30 12.93
CA ASP A 18 -0.32 -12.86 12.76
C ASP A 18 -1.22 -11.99 11.86
N ASN A 19 -0.70 -10.86 11.36
CA ASN A 19 -1.37 -9.96 10.42
C ASN A 19 -0.45 -9.62 9.23
N PRO A 20 -0.20 -10.57 8.32
CA PRO A 20 0.63 -10.33 7.16
C PRO A 20 -0.02 -9.30 6.24
N ALA A 21 0.80 -8.47 5.58
CA ALA A 21 0.31 -7.53 4.57
C ALA A 21 -0.43 -8.31 3.48
N SER A 22 -1.70 -7.93 3.26
CA SER A 22 -2.56 -8.57 2.28
C SER A 22 -2.56 -7.79 0.97
N ILE A 23 -2.88 -8.46 -0.13
CA ILE A 23 -3.13 -7.79 -1.41
C ILE A 23 -4.55 -7.27 -1.37
N GLU A 24 -4.72 -5.97 -1.62
CA GLU A 24 -6.00 -5.28 -1.49
C GLU A 24 -6.37 -4.55 -2.79
N ILE A 25 -7.67 -4.35 -2.99
CA ILE A 25 -8.19 -3.58 -4.12
C ILE A 25 -8.21 -2.10 -3.74
N ALA A 26 -7.70 -1.26 -4.64
CA ALA A 26 -7.82 0.19 -4.57
C ALA A 26 -8.30 0.75 -5.92
N TYR A 27 -8.66 2.04 -5.92
CA TYR A 27 -9.18 2.73 -7.10
C TYR A 27 -8.34 3.97 -7.39
N VAL A 28 -8.23 4.36 -8.65
CA VAL A 28 -7.53 5.60 -9.02
C VAL A 28 -8.56 6.71 -9.26
N SER A 29 -8.39 7.83 -8.57
CA SER A 29 -9.17 9.06 -8.80
C SER A 29 -8.26 10.27 -8.71
N ASP A 30 -8.48 11.23 -9.61
CA ASP A 30 -7.68 12.45 -9.77
C ASP A 30 -6.16 12.19 -9.79
N GLY A 31 -5.76 11.13 -10.48
CA GLY A 31 -4.36 10.73 -10.64
C GLY A 31 -3.69 10.16 -9.40
N GLN A 32 -4.45 9.82 -8.35
CA GLN A 32 -3.94 9.22 -7.10
C GLN A 32 -4.69 7.94 -6.76
N VAL A 33 -4.04 7.06 -5.99
CA VAL A 33 -4.64 5.83 -5.48
C VAL A 33 -5.49 6.16 -4.25
N ILE A 34 -6.73 5.64 -4.24
CA ILE A 34 -7.66 5.69 -3.12
C ILE A 34 -7.73 4.30 -2.49
N HIS A 35 -7.24 4.20 -1.26
CA HIS A 35 -7.25 2.99 -0.44
C HIS A 35 -8.11 3.20 0.81
N HIS A 36 -9.11 2.35 1.03
CA HIS A 36 -10.09 2.49 2.14
C HIS A 36 -10.71 3.89 2.28
N GLY A 37 -10.95 4.57 1.16
CA GLY A 37 -11.50 5.93 1.15
C GLY A 37 -10.49 7.04 1.43
N GLN A 38 -9.23 6.70 1.69
CA GLN A 38 -8.13 7.64 1.86
C GLN A 38 -7.37 7.81 0.55
N LYS A 39 -7.08 9.06 0.19
CA LYS A 39 -6.25 9.39 -0.97
C LYS A 39 -4.79 9.31 -0.54
N LEU A 40 -4.04 8.39 -1.15
CA LEU A 40 -2.60 8.26 -0.91
C LEU A 40 -1.88 9.37 -1.67
N ASP A 41 -0.90 10.00 -1.02
CA ASP A 41 0.01 10.91 -1.68
C ASP A 41 0.92 10.14 -2.63
N LYS A 42 1.45 10.82 -3.65
CA LYS A 42 2.28 10.16 -4.68
C LYS A 42 3.55 9.55 -4.11
N ASP A 43 3.99 10.03 -2.96
CA ASP A 43 5.17 9.54 -2.26
C ASP A 43 4.83 8.37 -1.30
N ASP A 44 3.54 8.10 -1.05
CA ASP A 44 3.08 6.99 -0.21
C ASP A 44 2.98 5.66 -0.97
N TYR A 45 3.20 5.66 -2.28
CA TYR A 45 3.14 4.43 -3.07
C TYR A 45 4.05 4.41 -4.28
N LEU A 46 4.61 3.23 -4.53
CA LEU A 46 5.37 2.91 -5.73
C LEU A 46 4.44 2.31 -6.78
N ILE A 47 4.76 2.54 -8.05
CA ILE A 47 4.04 1.98 -9.18
C ILE A 47 4.97 1.00 -9.91
N THR A 48 4.50 -0.21 -10.19
CA THR A 48 5.25 -1.19 -10.98
C THR A 48 5.63 -0.62 -12.35
N GLU A 49 6.86 -0.87 -12.78
CA GLU A 49 7.37 -0.40 -14.07
C GLU A 49 6.44 -0.76 -15.24
N GLY A 50 6.22 0.17 -16.15
CA GLY A 50 5.33 -0.01 -17.30
C GLY A 50 3.84 0.16 -17.00
N LEU A 51 3.45 0.38 -15.74
CA LEU A 51 2.06 0.64 -15.36
C LEU A 51 1.76 2.13 -15.38
N SER A 52 0.80 2.56 -16.22
CA SER A 52 0.31 3.94 -16.26
C SER A 52 -1.07 4.03 -15.61
N LEU A 53 -1.28 4.88 -14.62
CA LEU A 53 -2.57 5.01 -13.93
C LEU A 53 -3.45 6.10 -14.56
N LYS A 54 -4.75 5.84 -14.65
CA LYS A 54 -5.79 6.75 -15.15
C LYS A 54 -6.98 6.76 -14.20
N ASN A 55 -7.71 7.87 -14.17
CA ASN A 55 -8.94 7.97 -13.37
C ASN A 55 -9.92 6.86 -13.73
N GLY A 56 -10.46 6.21 -12.70
CA GLY A 56 -11.38 5.08 -12.83
C GLY A 56 -10.71 3.70 -12.87
N ASP A 57 -9.37 3.63 -12.94
CA ASP A 57 -8.69 2.33 -12.88
C ASP A 57 -8.92 1.65 -11.52
N LYS A 58 -9.15 0.34 -11.57
CA LYS A 58 -9.09 -0.54 -10.39
C LYS A 58 -7.71 -1.18 -10.35
N VAL A 59 -7.06 -1.17 -9.20
CA VAL A 59 -5.69 -1.69 -9.04
C VAL A 59 -5.58 -2.60 -7.82
N LEU A 60 -4.60 -3.50 -7.85
CA LEU A 60 -4.16 -4.25 -6.68
C LEU A 60 -2.96 -3.55 -6.04
N ILE A 61 -3.03 -3.36 -4.74
CA ILE A 61 -1.95 -2.79 -3.94
C ILE A 61 -1.55 -3.73 -2.81
N VAL A 62 -0.32 -3.61 -2.34
CA VAL A 62 0.17 -4.28 -1.14
C VAL A 62 0.96 -3.30 -0.29
N GLN A 63 0.75 -3.34 1.03
CA GLN A 63 1.55 -2.56 1.96
C GLN A 63 2.92 -3.22 2.13
N ILE A 64 4.00 -2.46 1.89
CA ILE A 64 5.37 -2.97 2.04
C ILE A 64 5.99 -2.60 3.39
N ASN A 65 5.60 -1.45 3.94
CA ASN A 65 5.98 -0.99 5.28
C ASN A 65 4.89 -0.06 5.86
N ASP A 66 5.14 0.54 7.03
CA ASP A 66 4.14 1.35 7.73
C ASP A 66 3.71 2.61 6.95
N GLU A 67 4.48 3.04 5.95
CA GLU A 67 4.32 4.31 5.22
C GLU A 67 4.09 4.12 3.71
N GLU A 68 4.51 2.99 3.13
CA GLU A 68 4.50 2.78 1.69
C GLU A 68 3.66 1.58 1.24
N TYR A 69 3.02 1.77 0.09
CA TYR A 69 2.32 0.76 -0.68
C TYR A 69 2.99 0.53 -2.04
N VAL A 70 2.70 -0.59 -2.68
CA VAL A 70 3.10 -0.86 -4.07
C VAL A 70 1.87 -1.20 -4.88
N VAL A 71 1.67 -0.49 -5.99
CA VAL A 71 0.68 -0.80 -7.01
C VAL A 71 1.24 -1.88 -7.94
N ILE A 72 0.67 -3.08 -7.85
CA ILE A 72 1.16 -4.28 -8.54
C ILE A 72 0.66 -4.34 -9.98
N CYS A 73 -0.66 -4.21 -10.16
CA CYS A 73 -1.29 -4.32 -11.47
C CYS A 73 -2.65 -3.64 -11.50
N LYS A 74 -3.17 -3.44 -12.73
CA LYS A 74 -4.56 -3.08 -12.97
C LYS A 74 -5.44 -4.32 -13.04
N VAL A 75 -6.64 -4.20 -12.50
CA VAL A 75 -7.70 -5.20 -12.60
C VAL A 75 -8.68 -4.77 -13.68
N VAL A 76 -8.84 -5.59 -14.71
CA VAL A 76 -9.77 -5.36 -15.81
C VAL A 76 -10.90 -6.40 -15.79
N SER A 77 -12.06 -6.04 -16.32
CA SER A 77 -13.12 -7.03 -16.59
C SER A 77 -12.73 -7.93 -17.76
N ALA A 78 -13.14 -9.20 -17.69
CA ALA A 78 -13.00 -10.16 -18.78
C ALA A 78 -13.92 -9.85 -19.96
#